data_AF-A0A925XZ47-F1
#
_entry.id   AF-A0A925XZ47-F1
#
_cell.length_a   1.000
_cell.length_b   1.000
_cell.length_c   1.000
_cell.angle_alpha   90.00
_cell.angle_beta   90.00
_cell.angle_gamma   90.00
#
_symmetry.space_group_name_H-M   'P 1'
#
loop_
_entity.id
_entity.type
_entity.pdbx_description
1 polymer ?
#
loop_
_entity_poly.entity_id
_entity_poly.type
_entity_poly.pdbx_seq_one_letter_code
_entity_poly.pdbx_strand_id
1 'polypeptide(L)'
;MTCEERQTKVRILAIILTLFAACTLHAQPTVALVLTGGGARGIAQIGVLKVLEQNGIMPDIIVGSSFGAIVGGLYASGYTAFEIDSMFHSVDWNEITSISLNTRRETLFYAQKQENDRSLLTLRFRNFNFVPPTAIGGSARFSEMLQEILWKSPYNSVTDFDSLTCRFRAVATNLSNGESVALRQGNLATAMRASATFPLRYSPVLWNTDTVLVDGGLVANIPMEAALAMHPDIIIVVNTTSGYSSISALTTPWAVADQALTAAMKQKDSVRLSQADFVLEPNLGMRGTFDFSDIDAMIRAGEVEGARIIAALQERMRPLTGAMDNDAFKNFIKSVVVKSTFGADTLPLMKGRVLDMVGRSWSAQFRRYHQPRTNKALRLSGHEMAFVRTMAYDAITQTLTINVDNGVVKKLTFDRLNDLRRSDIERENTVQTGDVALNKDLIRTWQNMHASDVLADADVIVSRDLDSGLRVTMRAEDRGNQTIKIGARIDNERYTQGGVDLVQENVFSSGIRIAVRGVISERIGLLSASLELPRIAGTLWTTSLRGYTSFRKVWGYTNAP
;
A
#
# COMPACT_ATOMS: atom_id res chain seq x y z
N MET A 1 -20.01 -48.46 -42.47
CA MET A 1 -19.12 -48.62 -41.30
C MET A 1 -19.20 -50.06 -40.85
N THR A 2 -18.08 -50.79 -40.96
CA THR A 2 -17.98 -52.20 -40.60
C THR A 2 -17.96 -52.36 -39.07
N CYS A 3 -18.31 -53.54 -38.57
CA CYS A 3 -18.39 -53.82 -37.12
C CYS A 3 -17.06 -53.55 -36.38
N GLU A 4 -15.92 -53.71 -37.07
CA GLU A 4 -14.58 -53.36 -36.57
C GLU A 4 -14.36 -51.85 -36.36
N GLU A 5 -14.85 -50.99 -37.25
CA GLU A 5 -14.68 -49.53 -37.08
C GLU A 5 -15.44 -48.98 -35.86
N ARG A 6 -16.56 -49.61 -35.48
CA ARG A 6 -17.30 -49.28 -34.25
C ARG A 6 -16.53 -49.71 -33.01
N GLN A 7 -15.94 -50.90 -33.00
CA GLN A 7 -15.16 -51.38 -31.85
C GLN A 7 -13.87 -50.57 -31.63
N THR A 8 -13.20 -50.15 -32.70
CA THR A 8 -12.00 -49.30 -32.61
C THR A 8 -12.33 -47.90 -32.10
N LYS A 9 -13.43 -47.29 -32.54
CA LYS A 9 -13.88 -45.99 -32.03
C LYS A 9 -14.31 -46.03 -30.56
N VAL A 10 -14.97 -47.10 -30.13
CA VAL A 10 -15.35 -47.29 -28.71
C VAL A 10 -14.12 -47.53 -27.82
N ARG A 11 -13.12 -48.28 -28.29
CA ARG A 11 -11.85 -48.47 -27.56
C ARG A 11 -11.05 -47.17 -27.48
N ILE A 12 -10.96 -46.39 -28.55
CA ILE A 12 -10.30 -45.07 -28.54
C ILE A 12 -11.05 -44.11 -27.61
N LEU A 13 -12.38 -44.07 -27.64
CA LEU A 13 -13.18 -43.23 -26.76
C LEU A 13 -13.04 -43.64 -25.28
N ALA A 14 -13.00 -44.95 -25.00
CA ALA A 14 -12.77 -45.48 -23.66
C ALA A 14 -11.35 -45.19 -23.16
N ILE A 15 -10.33 -45.27 -24.03
CA ILE A 15 -8.93 -44.91 -23.73
C ILE A 15 -8.82 -43.39 -23.49
N ILE A 16 -9.50 -42.56 -24.28
CA ILE A 16 -9.55 -41.10 -24.07
C ILE A 16 -10.27 -40.76 -22.75
N LEU A 17 -11.37 -41.45 -22.41
CA LEU A 17 -12.07 -41.26 -21.13
C LEU A 17 -11.24 -41.75 -19.94
N THR A 18 -10.49 -42.85 -20.06
CA THR A 18 -9.59 -43.33 -19.00
C THR A 18 -8.33 -42.49 -18.88
N LEU A 19 -7.81 -41.93 -19.97
CA LEU A 19 -6.74 -40.90 -19.94
C LEU A 19 -7.25 -39.58 -19.34
N PHE A 20 -8.50 -39.19 -19.58
CA PHE A 20 -9.11 -38.03 -18.91
C PHE A 20 -9.33 -38.26 -17.41
N ALA A 21 -9.76 -39.47 -17.03
CA ALA A 21 -9.96 -39.85 -15.63
C ALA A 21 -8.63 -40.03 -14.87
N ALA A 22 -7.56 -40.50 -15.53
CA ALA A 22 -6.23 -40.57 -14.95
C ALA A 22 -5.49 -39.22 -14.91
N CYS A 23 -6.04 -38.19 -15.59
CA CYS A 23 -5.51 -36.83 -15.60
C CYS A 23 -6.28 -35.87 -14.67
N THR A 24 -6.96 -36.40 -13.64
CA THR A 24 -7.19 -35.59 -12.43
C THR A 24 -5.85 -35.48 -11.71
N LEU A 25 -5.03 -34.52 -12.19
CA LEU A 25 -3.84 -34.06 -11.50
C LEU A 25 -4.26 -33.76 -10.06
N HIS A 26 -3.78 -34.58 -9.12
CA HIS A 26 -4.13 -34.50 -7.70
C HIS A 26 -3.58 -33.19 -7.12
N ALA A 27 -4.32 -32.10 -7.31
CA ALA A 27 -3.99 -30.81 -6.74
C ALA A 27 -4.27 -30.84 -5.24
N GLN A 28 -3.30 -30.40 -4.45
CA GLN A 28 -3.53 -30.07 -3.04
C GLN A 28 -4.73 -29.10 -2.95
N PRO A 29 -5.63 -29.26 -1.95
CA PRO A 29 -6.77 -28.36 -1.79
C PRO A 29 -6.30 -26.92 -1.67
N THR A 30 -6.92 -26.03 -2.43
CA THR A 30 -6.60 -24.60 -2.41
C THR A 30 -7.13 -23.95 -1.14
N VAL A 31 -6.24 -23.30 -0.40
CA VAL A 31 -6.58 -22.66 0.88
C VAL A 31 -6.71 -21.15 0.70
N ALA A 32 -7.89 -20.61 1.01
CA ALA A 32 -8.13 -19.17 1.11
C ALA A 32 -8.10 -18.71 2.57
N LEU A 33 -7.32 -17.67 2.83
CA LEU A 33 -7.30 -16.95 4.09
C LEU A 33 -8.05 -15.63 3.93
N VAL A 34 -9.14 -15.49 4.67
CA VAL A 34 -10.01 -14.30 4.68
C VAL A 34 -9.71 -13.49 5.93
N LEU A 35 -9.16 -12.30 5.72
CA LEU A 35 -8.68 -11.41 6.77
C LEU A 35 -9.63 -10.23 6.94
N THR A 36 -10.30 -10.19 8.07
CA THR A 36 -11.32 -9.16 8.36
C THR A 36 -10.69 -7.80 8.70
N GLY A 37 -11.52 -6.76 8.68
CA GLY A 37 -11.16 -5.46 9.25
C GLY A 37 -11.12 -5.47 10.79
N GLY A 38 -10.73 -4.35 11.38
CA GLY A 38 -10.63 -4.22 12.84
C GLY A 38 -9.56 -3.26 13.36
N GLY A 39 -8.87 -2.54 12.47
CA GLY A 39 -7.81 -1.62 12.86
C GLY A 39 -6.66 -2.34 13.55
N ALA A 40 -6.17 -1.81 14.68
CA ALA A 40 -5.11 -2.40 15.48
C ALA A 40 -5.35 -3.88 15.85
N ARG A 41 -6.61 -4.28 16.05
CA ARG A 41 -6.99 -5.68 16.34
C ARG A 41 -6.57 -6.65 15.23
N GLY A 42 -6.45 -6.16 13.99
CA GLY A 42 -5.96 -6.91 12.84
C GLY A 42 -4.53 -7.42 13.01
N ILE A 43 -3.73 -6.87 13.94
CA ILE A 43 -2.38 -7.36 14.27
C ILE A 43 -2.39 -8.84 14.67
N ALA A 44 -3.47 -9.32 15.29
CA ALA A 44 -3.61 -10.73 15.64
C ALA A 44 -3.53 -11.68 14.43
N GLN A 45 -3.87 -11.20 13.24
CA GLN A 45 -3.79 -11.99 12.00
C GLN A 45 -2.34 -12.37 11.67
N ILE A 46 -1.35 -11.59 12.10
CA ILE A 46 0.08 -11.91 11.99
C ILE A 46 0.40 -13.20 12.77
N GLY A 47 -0.18 -13.37 13.96
CA GLY A 47 -0.02 -14.57 14.77
C GLY A 47 -0.58 -15.83 14.10
N VAL A 48 -1.75 -15.71 13.46
CA VAL A 48 -2.31 -16.81 12.66
C VAL A 48 -1.38 -17.17 11.50
N LEU A 49 -0.89 -16.17 10.75
CA LEU A 49 0.05 -16.39 9.65
C LEU A 49 1.34 -17.07 10.13
N LYS A 50 1.89 -16.68 11.29
CA LYS A 50 3.07 -17.33 11.88
C LYS A 50 2.84 -18.81 12.11
N VAL A 51 1.70 -19.18 12.70
CA VAL A 51 1.41 -20.59 13.02
C VAL A 51 1.15 -21.40 11.75
N LEU A 52 0.44 -20.85 10.76
CA LEU A 52 0.28 -21.49 9.45
C LEU A 52 1.64 -21.73 8.79
N GLU A 53 2.50 -20.69 8.72
CA GLU A 53 3.82 -20.76 8.09
C GLU A 53 4.76 -21.76 8.80
N GLN A 54 4.78 -21.77 10.14
CA GLN A 54 5.55 -22.72 10.96
C GLN A 54 5.16 -24.19 10.72
N ASN A 55 3.90 -24.43 10.36
CA ASN A 55 3.38 -25.76 10.04
C ASN A 55 3.44 -26.10 8.54
N GLY A 56 4.12 -25.26 7.74
CA GLY A 56 4.29 -25.48 6.30
C GLY A 56 3.03 -25.19 5.48
N ILE A 57 2.03 -24.53 6.06
CA ILE A 57 0.77 -24.19 5.40
C ILE A 57 0.86 -22.75 4.90
N MET A 58 0.93 -22.59 3.58
CA MET A 58 0.90 -21.28 2.93
C MET A 58 -0.43 -21.12 2.20
N PRO A 59 -1.23 -20.07 2.48
CA PRO A 59 -2.46 -19.81 1.75
C PRO A 59 -2.21 -19.63 0.25
N ASP A 60 -3.10 -20.15 -0.59
CA ASP A 60 -3.09 -19.90 -2.03
C ASP A 60 -3.74 -18.58 -2.39
N ILE A 61 -4.75 -18.20 -1.60
CA ILE A 61 -5.54 -16.99 -1.76
C ILE A 61 -5.53 -16.23 -0.44
N ILE A 62 -5.39 -14.92 -0.53
CA ILE A 62 -5.64 -14.00 0.59
C ILE A 62 -6.63 -12.94 0.15
N VAL A 63 -7.72 -12.79 0.91
CA VAL A 63 -8.69 -11.72 0.72
C VAL A 63 -8.76 -10.90 1.99
N GLY A 64 -8.42 -9.62 1.92
CA GLY A 64 -8.33 -8.75 3.07
C GLY A 64 -9.24 -7.53 2.99
N SER A 65 -9.73 -7.07 4.14
CA SER A 65 -10.46 -5.81 4.30
C SER A 65 -9.79 -4.96 5.39
N SER A 66 -9.60 -3.65 5.17
CA SER A 66 -8.93 -2.74 6.11
C SER A 66 -7.53 -3.25 6.52
N PHE A 67 -7.24 -3.32 7.82
CA PHE A 67 -6.00 -3.91 8.32
C PHE A 67 -5.75 -5.35 7.86
N GLY A 68 -6.79 -6.12 7.54
CA GLY A 68 -6.63 -7.43 6.91
C GLY A 68 -6.07 -7.36 5.50
N ALA A 69 -6.37 -6.30 4.74
CA ALA A 69 -5.71 -6.06 3.45
C ALA A 69 -4.24 -5.65 3.63
N ILE A 70 -3.89 -4.94 4.70
CA ILE A 70 -2.51 -4.57 5.00
C ILE A 70 -1.69 -5.82 5.33
N VAL A 71 -2.11 -6.60 6.34
CA VAL A 71 -1.39 -7.81 6.76
C VAL A 71 -1.34 -8.82 5.61
N GLY A 72 -2.48 -9.05 4.95
CA GLY A 72 -2.59 -9.97 3.83
C GLY A 72 -1.79 -9.55 2.61
N GLY A 73 -1.79 -8.26 2.28
CA GLY A 73 -1.06 -7.72 1.12
C GLY A 73 0.44 -7.74 1.33
N LEU A 74 0.93 -7.45 2.56
CA LEU A 74 2.35 -7.60 2.92
C LEU A 74 2.81 -9.07 2.84
N TYR A 75 1.99 -10.01 3.29
CA TYR A 75 2.31 -11.44 3.17
C TYR A 75 2.33 -11.88 1.70
N ALA A 76 1.31 -11.52 0.93
CA ALA A 76 1.22 -11.82 -0.50
C ALA A 76 2.35 -11.15 -1.32
N SER A 77 2.88 -10.00 -0.87
CA SER A 77 4.00 -9.32 -1.53
C SER A 77 5.35 -10.01 -1.30
N GLY A 78 5.38 -11.06 -0.47
CA GLY A 78 6.51 -11.96 -0.25
C GLY A 78 7.22 -11.78 1.09
N TYR A 79 6.65 -11.03 2.03
CA TYR A 79 7.16 -10.99 3.40
C TYR A 79 6.72 -12.22 4.20
N THR A 80 7.62 -12.71 5.04
CA THR A 80 7.31 -13.75 6.03
C THR A 80 6.50 -13.17 7.19
N ALA A 81 5.74 -13.99 7.90
CA ALA A 81 4.97 -13.52 9.06
C ALA A 81 5.86 -12.88 10.14
N PHE A 82 7.10 -13.36 10.29
CA PHE A 82 8.09 -12.79 11.21
C PHE A 82 8.62 -11.41 10.78
N GLU A 83 8.78 -11.18 9.47
CA GLU A 83 9.17 -9.86 8.96
C GLU A 83 8.04 -8.85 9.15
N ILE A 84 6.79 -9.26 8.92
CA ILE A 84 5.62 -8.41 9.15
C ILE A 84 5.52 -8.05 10.64
N ASP A 85 5.68 -9.02 11.54
CA ASP A 85 5.80 -8.80 12.98
C ASP A 85 6.86 -7.74 13.32
N SER A 86 8.10 -7.95 12.86
CA SER A 86 9.22 -7.01 13.09
C SER A 86 8.91 -5.59 12.58
N MET A 87 8.26 -5.47 11.42
CA MET A 87 7.85 -4.17 10.88
C MET A 87 6.84 -3.48 11.78
N PHE A 88 5.81 -4.20 12.23
CA PHE A 88 4.77 -3.63 13.08
C PHE A 88 5.32 -3.12 14.41
N HIS A 89 6.35 -3.76 14.97
CA HIS A 89 7.07 -3.26 16.14
C HIS A 89 7.97 -2.03 15.86
N SER A 90 8.44 -1.86 14.63
CA SER A 90 9.32 -0.74 14.25
C SER A 90 8.57 0.55 13.92
N VAL A 91 7.27 0.47 13.66
CA VAL A 91 6.43 1.60 13.26
C VAL A 91 5.94 2.37 14.49
N ASP A 92 6.12 3.70 14.49
CA ASP A 92 5.44 4.57 15.44
C ASP A 92 3.97 4.76 15.05
N TRP A 93 3.12 3.84 15.50
CA TRP A 93 1.69 3.88 15.22
C TRP A 93 1.00 5.12 15.78
N ASN A 94 1.54 5.76 16.82
CA ASN A 94 0.99 7.03 17.33
C ASN A 94 1.22 8.15 16.32
N GLU A 95 2.41 8.22 15.69
CA GLU A 95 2.71 9.18 14.63
C GLU A 95 1.84 8.92 13.39
N ILE A 96 1.75 7.67 12.95
CA ILE A 96 1.02 7.27 11.73
C ILE A 96 -0.48 7.47 11.86
N THR A 97 -1.05 7.17 13.04
CA THR A 97 -2.51 7.29 13.25
C THR A 97 -2.93 8.66 13.75
N SER A 98 -1.99 9.56 14.07
CA SER A 98 -2.31 10.92 14.49
C SER A 98 -3.09 11.69 13.42
N ILE A 99 -4.12 12.42 13.85
CA ILE A 99 -5.00 13.27 13.02
C ILE A 99 -4.28 14.60 12.65
N SER A 100 -2.95 14.64 12.79
CA SER A 100 -2.17 15.85 12.51
C SER A 100 -2.10 16.11 11.00
N LEU A 101 -2.45 17.34 10.61
CA LEU A 101 -2.47 17.81 9.22
C LEU A 101 -1.08 18.11 8.65
N ASN A 102 -0.03 18.03 9.47
CA ASN A 102 1.26 18.61 9.10
C ASN A 102 2.16 17.59 8.41
N THR A 103 2.49 17.84 7.13
CA THR A 103 3.66 17.27 6.48
C THR A 103 4.89 17.49 7.38
N ARG A 104 5.77 16.49 7.47
CA ARG A 104 6.99 16.56 8.29
C ARG A 104 7.71 17.89 8.04
N ARG A 105 8.02 18.63 9.11
CA ARG A 105 8.62 19.97 8.98
C ARG A 105 9.96 19.89 8.24
N GLU A 106 10.67 18.76 8.27
CA GLU A 106 11.87 18.54 7.47
C GLU A 106 11.64 18.52 5.95
N THR A 107 10.46 18.09 5.46
CA THR A 107 10.20 17.96 4.01
C THR A 107 9.67 19.23 3.36
N LEU A 108 9.25 20.21 4.16
CA LEU A 108 8.80 21.51 3.67
C LEU A 108 9.97 22.43 3.27
N PHE A 109 9.78 23.27 2.26
CA PHE A 109 10.70 24.37 1.94
C PHE A 109 10.68 25.44 3.02
N TYR A 110 11.75 26.23 3.14
CA TYR A 110 11.88 27.25 4.19
C TYR A 110 10.72 28.25 4.21
N ALA A 111 10.27 28.73 3.04
CA ALA A 111 9.14 29.64 2.92
C ALA A 111 7.84 29.00 3.45
N GLN A 112 7.56 27.75 3.09
CA GLN A 112 6.38 27.00 3.56
C GLN A 112 6.37 26.83 5.08
N LYS A 113 7.54 26.56 5.69
CA LYS A 113 7.66 26.41 7.16
C LYS A 113 7.20 27.68 7.88
N GLN A 114 7.65 28.85 7.44
CA GLN A 114 7.28 30.12 8.08
C GLN A 114 5.78 30.43 8.03
N GLU A 115 5.07 29.90 7.05
CA GLU A 115 3.65 30.17 6.84
C GLU A 115 2.75 29.17 7.55
N ASN A 116 3.09 27.88 7.47
CA ASN A 116 2.36 26.87 8.22
C ASN A 116 2.42 27.17 9.73
N ASP A 117 3.54 27.70 10.23
CA ASP A 117 3.69 28.11 11.63
C ASP A 117 2.77 29.30 12.03
N ARG A 118 2.16 30.00 11.06
CA ARG A 118 1.34 31.22 11.28
C ARG A 118 -0.13 31.05 10.92
N SER A 119 -0.48 30.05 10.13
CA SER A 119 -1.84 29.80 9.66
C SER A 119 -2.60 28.92 10.64
N LEU A 120 -3.78 29.36 11.07
CA LEU A 120 -4.73 28.56 11.84
C LEU A 120 -5.73 27.86 10.94
N LEU A 121 -6.10 28.50 9.83
CA LEU A 121 -7.06 27.98 8.85
C LEU A 121 -6.58 28.29 7.45
N THR A 122 -6.60 27.28 6.58
CA THR A 122 -6.26 27.43 5.16
C THR A 122 -7.46 27.02 4.31
N LEU A 123 -8.03 27.98 3.59
CA LEU A 123 -9.07 27.76 2.60
C LEU A 123 -8.43 27.68 1.22
N ARG A 124 -8.83 26.70 0.41
CA ARG A 124 -8.22 26.45 -0.90
C ARG A 124 -9.24 26.60 -2.01
N PHE A 125 -8.77 27.09 -3.15
CA PHE A 125 -9.57 27.34 -4.33
C PHE A 125 -8.86 26.82 -5.59
N ARG A 126 -9.67 26.39 -6.56
CA ARG A 126 -9.26 25.99 -7.91
C ARG A 126 -10.08 26.81 -8.89
N ASN A 127 -9.44 27.68 -9.67
CA ASN A 127 -10.13 28.62 -10.57
C ASN A 127 -11.25 29.41 -9.85
N PHE A 128 -10.95 29.95 -8.65
CA PHE A 128 -11.90 30.63 -7.75
C PHE A 128 -13.05 29.79 -7.19
N ASN A 129 -13.13 28.50 -7.50
CA ASN A 129 -14.08 27.59 -6.86
C ASN A 129 -13.48 27.03 -5.57
N PHE A 130 -14.24 27.09 -4.47
CA PHE A 130 -13.80 26.56 -3.19
C PHE A 130 -13.62 25.03 -3.26
N VAL A 131 -12.49 24.55 -2.76
CA VAL A 131 -12.16 23.13 -2.67
C VAL A 131 -12.26 22.71 -1.19
N PRO A 132 -13.35 22.03 -0.78
CA PRO A 132 -13.49 21.59 0.59
C PRO A 132 -12.45 20.50 0.92
N PRO A 133 -11.89 20.49 2.15
CA PRO A 133 -11.04 19.39 2.58
C PRO A 133 -11.85 18.10 2.68
N THR A 134 -11.40 17.04 2.00
CA THR A 134 -12.06 15.73 2.00
C THR A 134 -11.66 14.84 3.18
N ALA A 135 -10.67 15.25 3.98
CA ALA A 135 -10.30 14.57 5.24
C ALA A 135 -9.55 15.48 6.22
N ILE A 136 -9.48 14.99 7.46
CA ILE A 136 -8.80 15.59 8.60
C ILE A 136 -7.48 14.85 8.84
N GLY A 137 -6.47 15.07 7.98
CA GLY A 137 -5.07 14.66 8.23
C GLY A 137 -4.72 13.15 8.16
N GLY A 138 -3.44 12.82 8.33
CA GLY A 138 -2.92 11.45 8.50
C GLY A 138 -2.76 10.54 7.25
N SER A 139 -3.52 10.75 6.17
CA SER A 139 -3.51 9.85 5.00
C SER A 139 -2.17 9.77 4.27
N ALA A 140 -1.44 10.89 4.18
CA ALA A 140 -0.14 10.94 3.51
C ALA A 140 0.91 10.07 4.23
N ARG A 141 1.04 10.16 5.55
CA ARG A 141 2.04 9.38 6.30
C ARG A 141 1.76 7.89 6.24
N PHE A 142 0.49 7.52 6.34
CA PHE A 142 0.08 6.13 6.19
C PHE A 142 0.38 5.59 4.77
N SER A 143 0.13 6.41 3.74
CA SER A 143 0.50 6.09 2.36
C SER A 143 2.01 5.92 2.20
N GLU A 144 2.80 6.85 2.74
CA GLU A 144 4.28 6.84 2.72
C GLU A 144 4.82 5.54 3.30
N MET A 145 4.35 5.17 4.49
CA MET A 145 4.74 3.96 5.20
C MET A 145 4.46 2.71 4.35
N LEU A 146 3.24 2.56 3.83
CA LEU A 146 2.89 1.40 3.00
C LEU A 146 3.71 1.34 1.72
N GLN A 147 3.93 2.48 1.07
CA GLN A 147 4.71 2.58 -0.16
C GLN A 147 6.18 2.22 0.08
N GLU A 148 6.79 2.74 1.14
CA GLU A 148 8.18 2.46 1.51
C GLU A 148 8.39 0.98 1.83
N ILE A 149 7.50 0.38 2.63
CA ILE A 149 7.54 -1.04 2.94
C ILE A 149 7.40 -1.85 1.63
N LEU A 150 6.41 -1.54 0.80
CA LEU A 150 6.18 -2.33 -0.40
C LEU A 150 7.26 -2.20 -1.46
N TRP A 151 7.91 -1.05 -1.61
CA TRP A 151 9.07 -0.97 -2.50
C TRP A 151 10.21 -1.88 -2.05
N LYS A 152 10.37 -2.10 -0.74
CA LYS A 152 11.31 -3.08 -0.18
C LYS A 152 10.80 -4.53 -0.25
N SER A 153 9.58 -4.76 -0.75
CA SER A 153 8.96 -6.10 -0.84
C SER A 153 9.36 -6.91 -2.08
N PRO A 154 9.62 -8.22 -1.99
CA PRO A 154 10.11 -9.02 -3.12
C PRO A 154 9.29 -8.94 -4.42
N TYR A 155 7.98 -8.64 -4.35
CA TYR A 155 7.07 -8.51 -5.49
C TYR A 155 6.50 -7.09 -5.70
N ASN A 156 7.30 -6.05 -5.48
CA ASN A 156 6.90 -4.64 -5.59
C ASN A 156 6.42 -4.16 -6.98
N SER A 157 6.97 -4.69 -8.08
CA SER A 157 6.69 -4.23 -9.45
C SER A 157 5.54 -4.98 -10.14
N VAL A 158 4.67 -5.62 -9.36
CA VAL A 158 3.55 -6.43 -9.85
C VAL A 158 2.29 -5.58 -9.93
N THR A 159 1.66 -5.55 -11.10
CA THR A 159 0.39 -4.85 -11.33
C THR A 159 -0.83 -5.76 -11.31
N ASP A 160 -0.65 -7.08 -11.34
CA ASP A 160 -1.72 -8.06 -11.22
C ASP A 160 -1.51 -8.89 -9.95
N PHE A 161 -2.42 -8.78 -9.00
CA PHE A 161 -2.28 -9.37 -7.68
C PHE A 161 -2.43 -10.90 -7.68
N ASP A 162 -2.83 -11.51 -8.81
CA ASP A 162 -2.75 -12.97 -8.99
C ASP A 162 -1.31 -13.46 -9.22
N SER A 163 -0.38 -12.56 -9.58
CA SER A 163 1.04 -12.87 -9.79
C SER A 163 1.90 -12.76 -8.53
N LEU A 164 1.29 -12.42 -7.39
CA LEU A 164 1.92 -12.38 -6.08
C LEU A 164 2.21 -13.80 -5.54
N THR A 165 2.85 -13.93 -4.37
CA THR A 165 3.15 -15.26 -3.80
C THR A 165 1.87 -16.03 -3.50
N CYS A 166 0.86 -15.31 -3.02
CA CYS A 166 -0.52 -15.72 -2.84
C CYS A 166 -1.40 -14.83 -3.73
N ARG A 167 -2.43 -15.39 -4.38
CA ARG A 167 -3.40 -14.57 -5.12
C ARG A 167 -4.10 -13.65 -4.14
N PHE A 168 -4.05 -12.34 -4.37
CA PHE A 168 -4.51 -11.37 -3.38
C PHE A 168 -5.66 -10.49 -3.87
N ARG A 169 -6.61 -10.19 -2.98
CA ARG A 169 -7.63 -9.16 -3.17
C ARG A 169 -7.68 -8.25 -1.95
N ALA A 170 -7.55 -6.94 -2.18
CA ALA A 170 -7.88 -5.92 -1.20
C ALA A 170 -9.32 -5.47 -1.44
N VAL A 171 -10.20 -5.62 -0.45
CA VAL A 171 -11.62 -5.24 -0.58
C VAL A 171 -11.81 -3.82 -0.09
N ALA A 172 -12.42 -2.98 -0.92
CA ALA A 172 -12.74 -1.59 -0.62
C ALA A 172 -14.23 -1.33 -0.90
N THR A 173 -14.74 -0.23 -0.38
CA THR A 173 -16.09 0.25 -0.68
C THR A 173 -16.02 1.35 -1.73
N ASN A 174 -16.77 1.21 -2.83
CA ASN A 174 -16.92 2.26 -3.83
C ASN A 174 -18.00 3.25 -3.39
N LEU A 175 -17.60 4.49 -3.09
CA LEU A 175 -18.53 5.54 -2.67
C LEU A 175 -19.45 6.03 -3.79
N SER A 176 -19.08 5.81 -5.06
CA SER A 176 -19.88 6.25 -6.19
C SER A 176 -21.18 5.45 -6.34
N ASN A 177 -21.21 4.20 -5.87
CA ASN A 177 -22.38 3.30 -6.00
C ASN A 177 -22.73 2.50 -4.72
N GLY A 178 -21.91 2.57 -3.68
CA GLY A 178 -22.11 1.85 -2.41
C GLY A 178 -21.77 0.35 -2.45
N GLU A 179 -21.08 -0.11 -3.49
CA GLU A 179 -20.76 -1.54 -3.67
C GLU A 179 -19.37 -1.91 -3.14
N SER A 180 -19.21 -3.19 -2.78
CA SER A 180 -17.91 -3.79 -2.46
C SER A 180 -17.12 -4.05 -3.73
N VAL A 181 -15.84 -3.64 -3.75
CA VAL A 181 -14.92 -3.86 -4.87
C VAL A 181 -13.71 -4.66 -4.41
N ALA A 182 -13.47 -5.81 -5.03
CA ALA A 182 -12.28 -6.63 -4.79
C ALA A 182 -11.15 -6.21 -5.75
N LEU A 183 -10.22 -5.38 -5.26
CA LEU A 183 -9.09 -4.88 -6.04
C LEU A 183 -8.14 -6.04 -6.34
N ARG A 184 -7.94 -6.30 -7.64
CA ARG A 184 -7.10 -7.40 -8.16
C ARG A 184 -5.85 -6.95 -8.93
N GLN A 185 -5.73 -5.65 -9.19
CA GLN A 185 -4.67 -5.09 -10.03
C GLN A 185 -4.36 -3.65 -9.61
N GLY A 186 -3.25 -3.09 -10.07
CA GLY A 186 -2.83 -1.71 -9.82
C GLY A 186 -1.62 -1.60 -8.89
N ASN A 187 -1.45 -0.46 -8.22
CA ASN A 187 -0.46 -0.29 -7.15
C ASN A 187 -0.98 -0.99 -5.88
N LEU A 188 -0.22 -1.97 -5.38
CA LEU A 188 -0.57 -2.73 -4.18
C LEU A 188 -0.67 -1.85 -2.93
N ALA A 189 0.19 -0.85 -2.78
CA ALA A 189 0.15 0.10 -1.66
C ALA A 189 -1.14 0.90 -1.69
N THR A 190 -1.52 1.39 -2.86
CA THR A 190 -2.75 2.17 -3.07
C THR A 190 -4.00 1.30 -2.87
N ALA A 191 -3.96 0.03 -3.27
CA ALA A 191 -5.05 -0.92 -3.03
C ALA A 191 -5.24 -1.23 -1.54
N MET A 192 -4.14 -1.51 -0.81
CA MET A 192 -4.18 -1.68 0.65
C MET A 192 -4.63 -0.40 1.36
N ARG A 193 -4.13 0.76 0.93
CA ARG A 193 -4.54 2.07 1.45
C ARG A 193 -6.03 2.26 1.26
N ALA A 194 -6.56 2.08 0.05
CA ALA A 194 -7.98 2.23 -0.24
C ALA A 194 -8.84 1.33 0.66
N SER A 195 -8.43 0.08 0.84
CA SER A 195 -9.11 -0.88 1.71
C SER A 195 -9.09 -0.47 3.19
N ALA A 196 -8.10 0.33 3.63
CA ALA A 196 -7.92 0.80 5.01
C ALA A 196 -8.21 2.29 5.22
N THR A 197 -8.83 2.95 4.23
CA THR A 197 -9.20 4.37 4.32
C THR A 197 -10.49 4.53 5.11
N PHE A 198 -10.38 4.56 6.44
CA PHE A 198 -11.52 4.75 7.32
C PHE A 198 -12.15 6.15 7.12
N PRO A 199 -13.45 6.26 6.81
CA PRO A 199 -14.13 7.55 6.62
C PRO A 199 -13.95 8.51 7.81
N LEU A 200 -13.99 9.82 7.53
CA LEU A 200 -13.77 10.91 8.49
C LEU A 200 -12.35 11.03 9.06
N ARG A 201 -11.54 9.96 9.00
CA ARG A 201 -10.15 9.96 9.45
C ARG A 201 -9.16 10.12 8.30
N TYR A 202 -9.34 9.36 7.22
CA TYR A 202 -8.44 9.38 6.07
C TYR A 202 -9.14 9.85 4.79
N SER A 203 -8.38 10.47 3.89
CA SER A 203 -8.85 10.89 2.57
C SER A 203 -9.27 9.68 1.73
N PRO A 204 -10.47 9.69 1.12
CA PRO A 204 -10.85 8.71 0.10
C PRO A 204 -9.80 8.59 -1.00
N VAL A 205 -9.64 7.38 -1.53
CA VAL A 205 -8.68 7.09 -2.59
C VAL A 205 -9.37 7.21 -3.93
N LEU A 206 -8.91 8.12 -4.78
CA LEU A 206 -9.40 8.20 -6.15
C LEU A 206 -8.75 7.08 -6.97
N TRP A 207 -9.48 6.00 -7.24
CA TRP A 207 -8.92 4.84 -7.94
C TRP A 207 -8.78 5.10 -9.45
N ASN A 208 -9.80 5.72 -10.04
CA ASN A 208 -9.84 6.20 -11.42
C ASN A 208 -10.79 7.42 -11.48
N THR A 209 -11.06 7.95 -12.68
CA THR A 209 -11.88 9.16 -12.88
C THR A 209 -13.23 9.15 -12.17
N ASP A 210 -13.91 7.99 -12.10
CA ASP A 210 -15.29 7.88 -11.60
C ASP A 210 -15.42 7.01 -10.34
N THR A 211 -14.31 6.46 -9.84
CA THR A 211 -14.30 5.50 -8.72
C THR A 211 -13.54 6.08 -7.54
N VAL A 212 -14.27 6.37 -6.48
CA VAL A 212 -13.72 6.80 -5.19
C VAL A 212 -13.87 5.67 -4.18
N LEU A 213 -12.76 5.24 -3.61
CA LEU A 213 -12.69 4.11 -2.70
C LEU A 213 -12.44 4.55 -1.26
N VAL A 214 -13.10 3.85 -0.33
CA VAL A 214 -12.86 3.93 1.12
C VAL A 214 -12.81 2.53 1.71
N ASP A 215 -12.64 2.44 3.03
CA ASP A 215 -12.47 1.20 3.75
C ASP A 215 -13.51 0.13 3.34
N GLY A 216 -13.03 -1.09 3.11
CA GLY A 216 -13.89 -2.22 2.74
C GLY A 216 -14.87 -2.61 3.83
N GLY A 217 -14.55 -2.26 5.08
CA GLY A 217 -15.36 -2.47 6.27
C GLY A 217 -16.80 -2.05 6.11
N LEU A 218 -17.08 -0.90 5.47
CA LEU A 218 -18.42 -0.32 5.37
C LEU A 218 -19.44 -1.29 4.78
N VAL A 219 -19.04 -2.05 3.76
CA VAL A 219 -19.93 -2.97 3.03
C VAL A 219 -19.54 -4.43 3.24
N ALA A 220 -18.23 -4.72 3.34
CA ALA A 220 -17.66 -6.05 3.36
C ALA A 220 -16.49 -6.18 4.36
N ASN A 221 -16.80 -5.99 5.65
CA ASN A 221 -15.83 -6.20 6.74
C ASN A 221 -15.30 -7.64 6.83
N ILE A 222 -16.15 -8.61 6.48
CA ILE A 222 -15.78 -10.01 6.26
C ILE A 222 -15.93 -10.27 4.75
N PRO A 223 -14.85 -10.22 3.95
CA PRO A 223 -14.92 -10.20 2.48
C PRO A 223 -15.16 -11.60 1.87
N MET A 224 -16.18 -12.32 2.37
CA MET A 224 -16.50 -13.69 1.95
C MET A 224 -16.90 -13.80 0.48
N GLU A 225 -17.65 -12.84 -0.04
CA GLU A 225 -18.09 -12.85 -1.44
C GLU A 225 -16.89 -12.82 -2.40
N ALA A 226 -15.90 -11.97 -2.12
CA ALA A 226 -14.67 -11.91 -2.89
C ALA A 226 -13.84 -13.19 -2.77
N ALA A 227 -13.84 -13.86 -1.61
CA ALA A 227 -13.17 -15.14 -1.43
C ALA A 227 -13.86 -16.27 -2.20
N LEU A 228 -15.19 -16.37 -2.10
CA LEU A 228 -15.99 -17.38 -2.81
C LEU A 228 -15.87 -17.25 -4.34
N ALA A 229 -15.80 -16.03 -4.85
CA ALA A 229 -15.58 -15.76 -6.28
C ALA A 229 -14.23 -16.27 -6.81
N MET A 230 -13.28 -16.58 -5.93
CA MET A 230 -11.98 -17.16 -6.30
C MET A 230 -11.96 -18.70 -6.25
N HIS A 231 -13.10 -19.31 -5.90
CA HIS A 231 -13.35 -20.76 -5.85
C HIS A 231 -12.30 -21.58 -5.07
N PRO A 232 -12.02 -21.25 -3.79
CA PRO A 232 -11.15 -22.07 -2.96
C PRO A 232 -11.84 -23.37 -2.49
N ASP A 233 -11.03 -24.39 -2.20
CA ASP A 233 -11.50 -25.65 -1.61
C ASP A 233 -11.69 -25.55 -0.08
N ILE A 234 -10.88 -24.71 0.57
CA ILE A 234 -10.90 -24.48 2.02
C ILE A 234 -10.88 -22.98 2.31
N ILE A 235 -11.81 -22.49 3.12
CA ILE A 235 -11.87 -21.09 3.58
C ILE A 235 -11.61 -21.00 5.08
N ILE A 236 -10.58 -20.26 5.44
CA ILE A 236 -10.23 -19.90 6.82
C ILE A 236 -10.50 -18.42 7.01
N VAL A 237 -11.40 -18.04 7.91
CA VAL A 237 -11.65 -16.64 8.28
C VAL A 237 -10.94 -16.31 9.58
N VAL A 238 -10.17 -15.22 9.60
CA VAL A 238 -9.63 -14.62 10.83
C VAL A 238 -10.46 -13.38 11.18
N ASN A 239 -11.34 -13.55 12.16
CA ASN A 239 -12.27 -12.53 12.62
C ASN A 239 -11.66 -11.70 13.76
N THR A 240 -11.24 -10.48 13.45
CA THR A 240 -10.68 -9.51 14.41
C THR A 240 -11.63 -8.35 14.70
N THR A 241 -12.87 -8.46 14.26
CA THR A 241 -13.86 -7.40 14.43
C THR A 241 -14.05 -7.04 15.90
N SER A 242 -14.20 -5.75 16.19
CA SER A 242 -14.38 -5.26 17.55
C SER A 242 -15.81 -5.50 18.03
N GLY A 243 -15.99 -5.57 19.35
CA GLY A 243 -17.30 -5.41 19.98
C GLY A 243 -17.85 -3.98 19.79
N TYR A 244 -19.02 -3.71 20.36
CA TYR A 244 -19.51 -2.33 20.45
C TYR A 244 -18.74 -1.57 21.54
N SER A 245 -18.45 -0.29 21.31
CA SER A 245 -17.91 0.59 22.35
C SER A 245 -18.91 0.76 23.48
N SER A 246 -18.44 0.96 24.72
CA SER A 246 -19.33 1.25 25.83
C SER A 246 -20.04 2.58 25.62
N ILE A 247 -21.27 2.72 26.13
CA ILE A 247 -22.04 3.97 26.03
C ILE A 247 -21.25 5.15 26.62
N SER A 248 -20.48 4.92 27.68
CA SER A 248 -19.62 5.92 28.32
C SER A 248 -18.49 6.43 27.43
N ALA A 249 -18.12 5.71 26.37
CA ALA A 249 -17.08 6.12 25.41
C ALA A 249 -17.63 6.96 24.25
N LEU A 250 -18.97 7.10 24.11
CA LEU A 250 -19.63 7.85 23.04
C LEU A 250 -19.77 9.34 23.39
N THR A 251 -18.67 10.00 23.74
CA THR A 251 -18.69 11.39 24.24
C THR A 251 -18.58 12.45 23.16
N THR A 252 -18.30 12.08 21.91
CA THR A 252 -18.04 13.01 20.81
C THR A 252 -18.83 12.67 19.55
N PRO A 253 -19.15 13.65 18.67
CA PRO A 253 -19.92 13.39 17.45
C PRO A 253 -19.30 12.33 16.53
N TRP A 254 -17.96 12.30 16.44
CA TRP A 254 -17.26 11.29 15.64
C TRP A 254 -17.29 9.90 16.27
N ALA A 255 -17.25 9.78 17.61
CA ALA A 255 -17.40 8.49 18.27
C ALA A 255 -18.80 7.90 18.05
N VAL A 256 -19.84 8.75 18.03
CA VAL A 256 -21.20 8.34 17.68
C VAL A 256 -21.29 7.89 16.22
N ALA A 257 -20.70 8.64 15.29
CA ALA A 257 -20.68 8.28 13.87
C ALA A 257 -19.93 6.94 13.62
N ASP A 258 -18.77 6.75 14.27
CA ASP A 258 -17.97 5.52 14.22
C ASP A 258 -18.76 4.29 14.72
N GLN A 259 -19.46 4.45 15.85
CA GLN A 259 -20.32 3.42 16.41
C GLN A 259 -21.52 3.09 15.50
N ALA A 260 -22.16 4.10 14.90
CA ALA A 260 -23.28 3.91 13.98
C ALA A 260 -22.84 3.13 12.72
N LEU A 261 -21.68 3.49 12.17
CA LEU A 261 -21.09 2.80 11.05
C LEU A 261 -20.72 1.35 11.39
N THR A 262 -20.07 1.13 12.54
CA THR A 262 -19.75 -0.21 13.06
C THR A 262 -21.01 -1.07 13.24
N ALA A 263 -22.12 -0.48 13.70
CA ALA A 263 -23.39 -1.18 13.82
C ALA A 263 -23.96 -1.61 12.47
N ALA A 264 -23.90 -0.76 11.46
CA ALA A 264 -24.33 -1.10 10.10
C ALA A 264 -23.47 -2.23 9.50
N MET A 265 -22.15 -2.19 9.71
CA MET A 265 -21.22 -3.21 9.20
C MET A 265 -21.52 -4.61 9.73
N LYS A 266 -21.91 -4.72 11.01
CA LYS A 266 -22.12 -6.00 11.71
C LYS A 266 -23.40 -6.75 11.35
N GLN A 267 -24.36 -6.11 10.68
CA GLN A 267 -25.71 -6.68 10.50
C GLN A 267 -25.70 -8.02 9.73
N LYS A 268 -24.65 -8.32 8.95
CA LYS A 268 -24.55 -9.51 8.09
C LYS A 268 -23.40 -10.46 8.46
N ASP A 269 -22.72 -10.25 9.59
CA ASP A 269 -21.49 -10.99 9.91
C ASP A 269 -21.75 -12.48 10.17
N SER A 270 -22.79 -12.83 10.93
CA SER A 270 -23.11 -14.22 11.24
C SER A 270 -23.39 -15.06 9.99
N VAL A 271 -24.07 -14.49 8.98
CA VAL A 271 -24.34 -15.17 7.70
C VAL A 271 -23.05 -15.41 6.94
N ARG A 272 -22.17 -14.41 6.87
CA ARG A 272 -20.87 -14.52 6.17
C ARG A 272 -19.96 -15.55 6.85
N LEU A 273 -19.87 -15.53 8.18
CA LEU A 273 -19.06 -16.48 8.93
C LEU A 273 -19.52 -17.93 8.77
N SER A 274 -20.84 -18.17 8.60
CA SER A 274 -21.37 -19.53 8.39
C SER A 274 -20.93 -20.19 7.08
N GLN A 275 -20.38 -19.42 6.14
CA GLN A 275 -19.87 -19.90 4.86
C GLN A 275 -18.40 -20.33 4.92
N ALA A 276 -17.72 -20.10 6.05
CA ALA A 276 -16.34 -20.48 6.25
C ALA A 276 -16.23 -21.90 6.82
N ASP A 277 -15.15 -22.60 6.48
CA ASP A 277 -14.89 -23.92 7.05
C ASP A 277 -14.22 -23.84 8.42
N PHE A 278 -13.35 -22.83 8.58
CA PHE A 278 -12.70 -22.53 9.84
C PHE A 278 -12.88 -21.05 10.15
N VAL A 279 -13.40 -20.75 11.33
CA VAL A 279 -13.47 -19.38 11.87
C VAL A 279 -12.54 -19.30 13.06
N LEU A 280 -11.60 -18.36 13.00
CA LEU A 280 -10.63 -18.04 14.03
C LEU A 280 -11.02 -16.71 14.67
N GLU A 281 -11.29 -16.71 15.97
CA GLU A 281 -11.68 -15.51 16.73
C GLU A 281 -10.68 -15.24 17.86
N PRO A 282 -9.54 -14.57 17.58
CA PRO A 282 -8.56 -14.24 18.61
C PRO A 282 -9.19 -13.45 19.77
N ASN A 283 -8.86 -13.81 21.01
CA ASN A 283 -9.33 -13.07 22.18
C ASN A 283 -8.52 -11.77 22.37
N LEU A 284 -9.11 -10.64 21.98
CA LEU A 284 -8.47 -9.32 22.01
C LEU A 284 -9.04 -8.39 23.10
N GLY A 285 -9.92 -8.89 23.96
CA GLY A 285 -10.58 -8.11 25.00
C GLY A 285 -11.30 -6.84 24.47
N MET A 286 -11.36 -5.83 25.33
CA MET A 286 -12.04 -4.54 25.08
C MET A 286 -11.17 -3.52 24.32
N ARG A 287 -10.11 -3.97 23.63
CA ARG A 287 -9.23 -3.08 22.86
C ARG A 287 -9.98 -2.43 21.71
N GLY A 288 -9.80 -1.12 21.56
CA GLY A 288 -10.38 -0.33 20.49
C GLY A 288 -9.66 -0.50 19.15
N THR A 289 -10.34 -0.13 18.06
CA THR A 289 -9.84 -0.20 16.67
C THR A 289 -8.55 0.60 16.45
N PHE A 290 -8.26 1.61 17.27
CA PHE A 290 -7.08 2.48 17.13
C PHE A 290 -6.11 2.36 18.31
N ASP A 291 -6.25 1.32 19.13
CA ASP A 291 -5.34 1.04 20.24
C ASP A 291 -4.23 0.07 19.78
N PHE A 292 -3.10 0.65 19.35
CA PHE A 292 -1.91 -0.10 18.92
C PHE A 292 -0.96 -0.45 20.08
N SER A 293 -1.42 -0.33 21.33
CA SER A 293 -0.64 -0.77 22.48
C SER A 293 -0.57 -2.30 22.54
N ASP A 294 0.56 -2.83 23.04
CA ASP A 294 0.73 -4.26 23.34
C ASP A 294 0.51 -5.17 22.11
N ILE A 295 1.29 -4.88 21.06
CA ILE A 295 1.38 -5.65 19.81
C ILE A 295 1.60 -7.14 20.11
N ASP A 296 2.50 -7.45 21.05
CA ASP A 296 2.84 -8.84 21.41
C ASP A 296 1.62 -9.63 21.90
N ALA A 297 0.75 -9.04 22.73
CA ALA A 297 -0.45 -9.73 23.20
C ALA A 297 -1.42 -10.05 22.06
N MET A 298 -1.58 -9.14 21.10
CA MET A 298 -2.45 -9.36 19.94
C MET A 298 -1.90 -10.47 19.05
N ILE A 299 -0.60 -10.46 18.76
CA ILE A 299 0.05 -11.52 17.99
C ILE A 299 -0.11 -12.88 18.70
N ARG A 300 0.18 -12.95 20.01
CA ARG A 300 0.00 -14.19 20.79
C ARG A 300 -1.44 -14.71 20.77
N ALA A 301 -2.43 -13.83 20.86
CA ALA A 301 -3.84 -14.23 20.76
C ALA A 301 -4.16 -14.87 19.41
N GLY A 302 -3.57 -14.36 18.33
CA GLY A 302 -3.65 -14.96 17.00
C GLY A 302 -2.92 -16.30 16.88
N GLU A 303 -1.74 -16.43 17.48
CA GLU A 303 -0.99 -17.69 17.51
C GLU A 303 -1.77 -18.81 18.20
N VAL A 304 -2.38 -18.52 19.36
CA VAL A 304 -3.22 -19.47 20.11
C VAL A 304 -4.37 -19.99 19.25
N GLU A 305 -5.07 -19.08 18.58
CA GLU A 305 -6.24 -19.44 17.77
C GLU A 305 -5.85 -20.14 16.47
N GLY A 306 -4.75 -19.73 15.84
CA GLY A 306 -4.17 -20.41 14.68
C GLY A 306 -3.79 -21.86 14.99
N ALA A 307 -3.18 -22.11 16.15
CA ALA A 307 -2.77 -23.45 16.59
C ALA A 307 -3.96 -24.42 16.72
N ARG A 308 -5.14 -23.91 17.09
CA ARG A 308 -6.36 -24.71 17.30
C ARG A 308 -6.81 -25.48 16.06
N ILE A 309 -6.59 -24.93 14.86
CA ILE A 309 -7.09 -25.52 13.61
C ILE A 309 -6.06 -26.37 12.88
N ILE A 310 -4.78 -26.33 13.26
CA ILE A 310 -3.69 -26.96 12.47
C ILE A 310 -3.94 -28.45 12.22
N ALA A 311 -4.30 -29.21 13.26
CA ALA A 311 -4.53 -30.65 13.11
C ALA A 311 -5.70 -30.96 12.15
N ALA A 312 -6.82 -30.24 12.29
CA ALA A 312 -7.99 -30.44 11.44
C ALA A 312 -7.74 -29.96 10.00
N LEU A 313 -7.01 -28.85 9.84
CA LEU A 313 -6.64 -28.30 8.55
C LEU A 313 -5.69 -29.24 7.80
N GLN A 314 -4.66 -29.76 8.48
CA GLN A 314 -3.73 -30.75 7.91
C GLN A 314 -4.47 -32.00 7.46
N GLU A 315 -5.45 -32.49 8.23
CA GLU A 315 -6.28 -33.63 7.83
C GLU A 315 -7.11 -33.33 6.58
N ARG A 316 -7.67 -32.13 6.48
CA ARG A 316 -8.46 -31.71 5.31
C ARG A 316 -7.60 -31.44 4.07
N MET A 317 -6.34 -31.06 4.28
CA MET A 317 -5.33 -30.91 3.24
C MET A 317 -4.69 -32.24 2.82
N ARG A 318 -4.90 -33.33 3.56
CA ARG A 318 -4.36 -34.63 3.16
C ARG A 318 -4.93 -34.99 1.79
N PRO A 319 -4.08 -35.40 0.84
CA PRO A 319 -4.57 -35.89 -0.43
C PRO A 319 -5.46 -37.12 -0.17
N LEU A 320 -6.69 -37.09 -0.68
CA LEU A 320 -7.59 -38.25 -0.66
C LEU A 320 -6.81 -39.43 -1.26
N THR A 321 -6.58 -40.45 -0.44
CA THR A 321 -5.56 -41.49 -0.62
C THR A 321 -5.56 -42.17 -2.00
N GLY A 322 -4.37 -42.39 -2.57
CA GLY A 322 -4.18 -43.48 -3.54
C GLY A 322 -3.06 -43.42 -4.58
N ALA A 323 -1.83 -42.97 -4.30
CA ALA A 323 -0.65 -43.42 -5.04
C ALA A 323 0.65 -43.06 -4.31
N MET A 324 1.58 -44.01 -4.24
CA MET A 324 3.00 -43.71 -4.04
C MET A 324 3.43 -42.70 -5.11
N ASP A 325 4.18 -41.70 -4.68
CA ASP A 325 4.77 -40.63 -5.47
C ASP A 325 5.66 -41.18 -6.60
N ASN A 326 5.04 -41.56 -7.72
CA ASN A 326 5.74 -42.07 -8.92
C ASN A 326 6.21 -40.92 -9.84
N ASP A 327 5.89 -39.67 -9.52
CA ASP A 327 6.35 -38.47 -10.26
C ASP A 327 7.50 -37.72 -9.57
N ALA A 328 7.89 -38.13 -8.36
CA ALA A 328 9.11 -37.69 -7.68
C ALA A 328 10.40 -37.79 -8.53
N PHE A 329 10.40 -38.55 -9.62
CA PHE A 329 11.60 -38.84 -10.41
C PHE A 329 11.83 -37.97 -11.67
N LYS A 330 10.97 -37.00 -12.04
CA LYS A 330 11.06 -36.39 -13.39
C LYS A 330 11.52 -34.94 -13.54
N ASN A 331 11.58 -34.12 -12.49
CA ASN A 331 11.86 -32.67 -12.64
C ASN A 331 13.01 -32.13 -11.76
N PHE A 332 14.06 -32.91 -11.55
CA PHE A 332 15.22 -32.46 -10.78
C PHE A 332 16.05 -31.41 -11.53
N ILE A 333 16.37 -30.33 -10.84
CA ILE A 333 17.26 -29.27 -11.34
C ILE A 333 18.70 -29.75 -11.25
N LYS A 334 19.33 -30.06 -12.39
CA LYS A 334 20.76 -30.43 -12.46
C LYS A 334 21.68 -29.21 -12.49
N SER A 335 21.25 -28.16 -13.17
CA SER A 335 22.03 -26.93 -13.28
C SER A 335 21.11 -25.71 -13.25
N VAL A 336 21.65 -24.58 -12.79
CA VAL A 336 20.95 -23.30 -12.80
C VAL A 336 21.79 -22.31 -13.57
N VAL A 337 21.18 -21.66 -14.55
CA VAL A 337 21.81 -20.61 -15.36
C VAL A 337 21.13 -19.29 -15.01
N VAL A 338 21.89 -18.35 -14.47
CA VAL A 338 21.41 -16.99 -14.24
C VAL A 338 21.77 -16.15 -15.45
N LYS A 339 20.76 -15.73 -16.21
CA LYS A 339 20.89 -14.73 -17.27
C LYS A 339 20.54 -13.37 -16.71
N SER A 340 21.32 -12.38 -17.06
CA SER A 340 21.29 -11.09 -16.39
C SER A 340 21.47 -9.99 -17.42
N THR A 341 20.74 -8.88 -17.29
CA THR A 341 21.00 -7.66 -18.09
C THR A 341 22.21 -6.86 -17.58
N PHE A 342 22.86 -7.33 -16.52
CA PHE A 342 24.04 -6.71 -15.95
C PHE A 342 25.27 -7.04 -16.80
N GLY A 343 26.33 -6.23 -16.68
CA GLY A 343 27.66 -6.58 -17.22
C GLY A 343 28.20 -7.88 -16.61
N ALA A 344 29.23 -8.46 -17.24
CA ALA A 344 29.76 -9.81 -16.94
C ALA A 344 30.15 -10.08 -15.45
N ASP A 345 30.32 -9.04 -14.65
CA ASP A 345 30.82 -9.09 -13.26
C ASP A 345 29.78 -9.48 -12.19
N THR A 346 28.55 -9.80 -12.56
CA THR A 346 27.41 -9.99 -11.61
C THR A 346 27.10 -11.42 -11.21
N LEU A 347 27.75 -12.42 -11.81
CA LEU A 347 27.62 -13.83 -11.38
C LEU A 347 27.91 -14.10 -9.88
N PRO A 348 28.83 -13.38 -9.17
CA PRO A 348 29.11 -13.65 -7.76
C PRO A 348 27.91 -13.43 -6.83
N LEU A 349 26.99 -12.53 -7.17
CA LEU A 349 25.87 -12.10 -6.32
C LEU A 349 24.86 -13.22 -5.99
N MET A 350 24.88 -14.30 -6.78
CA MET A 350 23.88 -15.37 -6.74
C MET A 350 24.47 -16.76 -6.51
N LYS A 351 25.81 -16.92 -6.45
CA LYS A 351 26.48 -18.23 -6.40
C LYS A 351 25.98 -19.12 -5.26
N GLY A 352 25.87 -18.59 -4.05
CA GLY A 352 25.38 -19.35 -2.89
C GLY A 352 23.90 -19.74 -2.96
N ARG A 353 23.06 -18.94 -3.63
CA ARG A 353 21.61 -19.20 -3.78
C ARG A 353 21.30 -20.16 -4.91
N VAL A 354 22.05 -20.07 -6.00
CA VAL A 354 21.99 -21.01 -7.12
C VAL A 354 22.33 -22.43 -6.64
N LEU A 355 23.32 -22.58 -5.75
CA LEU A 355 23.70 -23.88 -5.18
C LEU A 355 22.56 -24.53 -4.38
N ASP A 356 21.77 -23.77 -3.61
CA ASP A 356 20.63 -24.28 -2.83
C ASP A 356 19.45 -24.77 -3.71
N MET A 357 19.42 -24.42 -4.98
CA MET A 357 18.36 -24.83 -5.92
C MET A 357 18.68 -26.14 -6.67
N VAL A 358 19.97 -26.48 -6.80
CA VAL A 358 20.41 -27.70 -7.49
C VAL A 358 20.02 -28.93 -6.66
N GLY A 359 19.53 -29.98 -7.34
CA GLY A 359 19.07 -31.21 -6.70
C GLY A 359 17.65 -31.14 -6.13
N ARG A 360 16.95 -30.00 -6.24
CA ARG A 360 15.52 -29.87 -5.90
C ARG A 360 14.64 -30.13 -7.11
N SER A 361 13.38 -30.51 -6.87
CA SER A 361 12.37 -30.71 -7.92
C SER A 361 11.72 -29.37 -8.29
N TRP A 362 11.56 -29.11 -9.59
CA TRP A 362 10.83 -27.95 -10.10
C TRP A 362 9.31 -28.13 -9.90
N SER A 363 8.69 -27.19 -9.19
CA SER A 363 7.25 -27.12 -8.95
C SER A 363 6.78 -25.68 -8.76
N ALA A 364 5.46 -25.45 -8.74
CA ALA A 364 4.91 -24.14 -8.40
C ALA A 364 5.34 -23.70 -6.98
N GLN A 365 5.37 -24.64 -6.03
CA GLN A 365 5.83 -24.39 -4.66
C GLN A 365 7.33 -24.05 -4.61
N PHE A 366 8.16 -24.72 -5.42
CA PHE A 366 9.56 -24.37 -5.59
C PHE A 366 9.71 -22.91 -6.03
N ARG A 367 8.98 -22.49 -7.08
CA ARG A 367 9.02 -21.10 -7.56
C ARG A 367 8.56 -20.11 -6.48
N ARG A 368 7.44 -20.39 -5.80
CA ARG A 368 6.93 -19.55 -4.69
C ARG A 368 7.94 -19.39 -3.55
N TYR A 369 8.72 -20.43 -3.26
CA TYR A 369 9.73 -20.40 -2.20
C TYR A 369 11.03 -19.71 -2.62
N HIS A 370 11.52 -19.98 -3.84
CA HIS A 370 12.85 -19.55 -4.28
C HIS A 370 12.86 -18.19 -4.97
N GLN A 371 11.80 -17.79 -5.68
CA GLN A 371 11.76 -16.48 -6.36
C GLN A 371 11.84 -15.28 -5.38
N PRO A 372 11.06 -15.20 -4.28
CA PRO A 372 11.18 -14.08 -3.34
C PRO A 372 12.56 -14.01 -2.67
N ARG A 373 13.16 -15.17 -2.34
CA ARG A 373 14.51 -15.26 -1.77
C ARG A 373 15.57 -14.75 -2.73
N THR A 374 15.41 -15.04 -4.02
CA THR A 374 16.27 -14.52 -5.09
C THR A 374 16.15 -13.00 -5.20
N ASN A 375 14.93 -12.46 -5.27
CA ASN A 375 14.70 -11.01 -5.29
C ASN A 375 15.32 -10.33 -4.05
N LYS A 376 15.14 -10.92 -2.86
CA LYS A 376 15.73 -10.41 -1.62
C LYS A 376 17.27 -10.39 -1.68
N ALA A 377 17.90 -11.45 -2.20
CA ALA A 377 19.35 -11.50 -2.34
C ALA A 377 19.90 -10.42 -3.29
N LEU A 378 19.22 -10.20 -4.43
CA LEU A 378 19.57 -9.13 -5.38
C LEU A 378 19.54 -7.75 -4.71
N ARG A 379 18.56 -7.49 -3.85
CA ARG A 379 18.43 -6.22 -3.13
C ARG A 379 19.53 -6.00 -2.10
N LEU A 380 19.84 -7.04 -1.33
CA LEU A 380 20.95 -7.00 -0.35
C LEU A 380 22.31 -6.77 -1.01
N SER A 381 22.43 -7.07 -2.31
CA SER A 381 23.65 -6.80 -3.09
C SER A 381 23.78 -5.37 -3.64
N GLY A 382 22.92 -4.44 -3.25
CA GLY A 382 22.94 -3.04 -3.71
C GLY A 382 22.06 -2.75 -4.92
N HIS A 383 21.34 -3.75 -5.46
CA HIS A 383 20.39 -3.59 -6.56
C HIS A 383 18.96 -3.60 -6.05
N GLU A 384 18.57 -2.52 -5.39
CA GLU A 384 17.34 -2.41 -4.59
C GLU A 384 16.04 -2.67 -5.37
N MET A 385 16.03 -2.36 -6.67
CA MET A 385 14.89 -2.56 -7.55
C MET A 385 15.10 -3.65 -8.61
N ALA A 386 16.17 -4.45 -8.48
CA ALA A 386 16.33 -5.64 -9.32
C ALA A 386 15.26 -6.68 -9.01
N PHE A 387 14.87 -7.42 -10.05
CA PHE A 387 13.84 -8.45 -9.93
C PHE A 387 14.08 -9.61 -10.89
N VAL A 388 13.61 -10.78 -10.49
CA VAL A 388 13.50 -11.96 -11.35
C VAL A 388 12.35 -11.75 -12.33
N ARG A 389 12.69 -11.64 -13.61
CA ARG A 389 11.73 -11.52 -14.72
C ARG A 389 11.04 -12.86 -14.98
N THR A 390 11.82 -13.93 -15.13
CA THR A 390 11.31 -15.30 -15.31
C THR A 390 12.20 -16.35 -14.66
N MET A 391 11.59 -17.44 -14.20
CA MET A 391 12.26 -18.70 -13.84
C MET A 391 11.67 -19.78 -14.76
N ALA A 392 12.47 -20.27 -15.70
CA ALA A 392 12.05 -21.23 -16.70
C ALA A 392 12.86 -22.52 -16.55
N TYR A 393 12.18 -23.64 -16.32
CA TYR A 393 12.81 -24.96 -16.23
C TYR A 393 12.67 -25.68 -17.56
N ASP A 394 13.80 -26.14 -18.10
CA ASP A 394 13.85 -27.03 -19.26
C ASP A 394 13.97 -28.48 -18.78
N ALA A 395 12.95 -29.28 -19.03
CA ALA A 395 12.89 -30.67 -18.60
C ALA A 395 13.85 -31.59 -19.36
N ILE A 396 14.27 -31.22 -20.59
CA ILE A 396 15.19 -32.02 -21.41
C ILE A 396 16.61 -31.87 -20.88
N THR A 397 17.05 -30.61 -20.70
CA THR A 397 18.40 -30.30 -20.21
C THR A 397 18.48 -30.30 -18.67
N GLN A 398 17.34 -30.44 -17.98
CA GLN A 398 17.22 -30.35 -16.52
C GLN A 398 17.84 -29.06 -15.97
N THR A 399 17.73 -27.98 -16.74
CA THR A 399 18.37 -26.69 -16.47
C THR A 399 17.32 -25.65 -16.12
N LEU A 400 17.50 -24.99 -14.96
CA LEU A 400 16.69 -23.86 -14.54
C LEU A 400 17.34 -22.56 -15.01
N THR A 401 16.70 -21.85 -15.93
CA THR A 401 17.14 -20.51 -16.35
C THR A 401 16.42 -19.44 -15.52
N ILE A 402 17.17 -18.58 -14.83
CA ILE A 402 16.66 -17.43 -14.09
C ILE A 402 17.07 -16.17 -14.84
N ASN A 403 16.10 -15.45 -15.39
CA ASN A 403 16.35 -14.16 -16.03
C ASN A 403 16.14 -13.04 -15.01
N VAL A 404 17.18 -12.25 -14.78
CA VAL A 404 17.18 -11.14 -13.81
C VAL A 404 17.33 -9.82 -14.53
N ASP A 405 16.51 -8.86 -14.12
CA ASP A 405 16.56 -7.47 -14.54
C ASP A 405 17.22 -6.61 -13.45
N ASN A 406 18.05 -5.65 -13.86
CA ASN A 406 18.81 -4.79 -12.96
C ASN A 406 18.00 -3.60 -12.41
N GLY A 407 16.73 -3.45 -12.81
CA GLY A 407 15.86 -2.40 -12.27
C GLY A 407 16.14 -1.03 -12.86
N VAL A 408 16.69 -0.96 -14.08
CA VAL A 408 16.89 0.32 -14.79
C VAL A 408 15.55 0.93 -15.20
N VAL A 409 15.40 2.22 -14.97
CA VAL A 409 14.23 2.98 -15.40
C VAL A 409 14.27 3.14 -16.91
N LYS A 410 13.37 2.46 -17.61
CA LYS A 410 13.24 2.53 -19.06
C LYS A 410 12.21 3.55 -19.50
N LYS A 411 11.20 3.80 -18.68
CA LYS A 411 10.11 4.70 -19.03
C LYS A 411 9.59 5.46 -17.81
N LEU A 412 9.48 6.78 -17.97
CA LEU A 412 8.76 7.66 -17.07
C LEU A 412 7.39 7.97 -17.66
N THR A 413 6.34 7.82 -16.87
CA THR A 413 4.95 8.15 -17.25
C THR A 413 4.38 9.13 -16.24
N PHE A 414 3.62 10.12 -16.71
CA PHE A 414 2.99 11.14 -15.87
C PHE A 414 1.48 11.04 -16.05
N ASP A 415 0.82 10.44 -15.07
CA ASP A 415 -0.63 10.32 -15.03
C ASP A 415 -1.22 11.55 -14.33
N ARG A 416 -2.04 12.29 -15.07
CA ARG A 416 -2.47 13.64 -14.69
C ARG A 416 -3.98 13.66 -14.64
N LEU A 417 -4.51 13.98 -13.46
CA LEU A 417 -5.93 14.13 -13.25
C LEU A 417 -6.29 15.62 -13.22
N ASN A 418 -7.45 15.95 -13.79
CA ASN A 418 -7.91 17.32 -14.01
C ASN A 418 -6.92 18.15 -14.86
N ASP A 419 -6.92 19.47 -14.72
CA ASP A 419 -6.12 20.41 -15.53
C ASP A 419 -4.62 20.45 -15.17
N LEU A 420 -4.10 19.41 -14.51
CA LEU A 420 -2.72 19.35 -14.05
C LEU A 420 -1.72 19.28 -15.23
N ARG A 421 -0.71 20.16 -15.22
CA ARG A 421 0.32 20.15 -16.26
C ARG A 421 1.41 19.14 -15.93
N ARG A 422 2.00 18.55 -16.97
CA ARG A 422 3.12 17.59 -16.82
C ARG A 422 4.31 18.20 -16.07
N SER A 423 4.66 19.46 -16.37
CA SER A 423 5.76 20.19 -15.74
C SER A 423 5.63 20.28 -14.22
N ASP A 424 4.41 20.26 -13.69
CA ASP A 424 4.15 20.39 -12.26
C ASP A 424 4.52 19.11 -11.49
N ILE A 425 4.42 17.95 -12.14
CA ILE A 425 4.88 16.66 -11.60
C ILE A 425 6.37 16.48 -11.87
N GLU A 426 6.79 16.77 -13.11
CA GLU A 426 8.17 16.53 -13.58
C GLU A 426 9.21 17.34 -12.78
N ARG A 427 8.85 18.52 -12.25
CA ARG A 427 9.71 19.32 -11.36
C ARG A 427 10.01 18.65 -10.02
N GLU A 428 9.11 17.78 -9.55
CA GLU A 428 9.24 17.09 -8.26
C GLU A 428 9.98 15.75 -8.37
N ASN A 429 10.16 15.26 -9.60
CA ASN A 429 10.83 14.02 -9.94
C ASN A 429 12.36 14.09 -9.73
N THR A 430 12.95 13.04 -9.13
CA THR A 430 14.40 12.91 -8.96
C THR A 430 15.02 11.76 -9.75
N VAL A 431 14.23 11.02 -10.53
CA VAL A 431 14.64 9.82 -11.27
C VAL A 431 14.63 10.09 -12.77
N GLN A 432 15.63 9.63 -13.52
CA GLN A 432 15.68 9.78 -14.98
C GLN A 432 15.67 8.43 -15.70
N THR A 433 15.27 8.44 -16.97
CA THR A 433 15.38 7.26 -17.84
C THR A 433 16.86 6.90 -18.02
N GLY A 434 17.22 5.64 -17.81
CA GLY A 434 18.59 5.14 -17.85
C GLY A 434 19.19 4.90 -16.46
N ASP A 435 18.65 5.52 -15.42
CA ASP A 435 19.11 5.34 -14.04
C ASP A 435 18.73 3.95 -13.52
N VAL A 436 19.59 3.38 -12.66
CA VAL A 436 19.19 2.24 -11.81
C VAL A 436 18.28 2.79 -10.71
N ALA A 437 17.05 2.28 -10.61
CA ALA A 437 16.11 2.77 -9.60
C ALA A 437 16.57 2.39 -8.19
N LEU A 438 16.68 3.40 -7.32
CA LEU A 438 16.98 3.23 -5.90
C LEU A 438 15.77 3.67 -5.07
N ASN A 439 15.53 2.99 -3.93
CA ASN A 439 14.39 3.34 -3.08
C ASN A 439 14.50 4.79 -2.59
N LYS A 440 15.71 5.26 -2.26
CA LYS A 440 15.93 6.64 -1.78
C LYS A 440 15.43 7.69 -2.79
N ASP A 441 15.60 7.47 -4.08
CA ASP A 441 15.24 8.44 -5.12
C ASP A 441 13.73 8.40 -5.40
N LEU A 442 13.12 7.21 -5.33
CA LEU A 442 11.67 7.05 -5.43
C LEU A 442 10.93 7.63 -4.22
N ILE A 443 11.43 7.37 -3.00
CA ILE A 443 10.93 7.97 -1.76
C ILE A 443 11.06 9.48 -1.82
N ARG A 444 12.22 10.00 -2.26
CA ARG A 444 12.42 11.45 -2.40
C ARG A 444 11.48 12.08 -3.43
N THR A 445 11.25 11.42 -4.56
CA THR A 445 10.27 11.87 -5.56
C THR A 445 8.87 11.92 -4.95
N TRP A 446 8.46 10.85 -4.27
CA TRP A 446 7.16 10.76 -3.61
C TRP A 446 6.98 11.84 -2.53
N GLN A 447 8.02 12.08 -1.72
CA GLN A 447 8.04 13.13 -0.69
C GLN A 447 7.96 14.53 -1.29
N ASN A 448 8.71 14.82 -2.36
CA ASN A 448 8.63 16.09 -3.08
C ASN A 448 7.20 16.33 -3.60
N MET A 449 6.59 15.30 -4.20
CA MET A 449 5.23 15.41 -4.72
C MET A 449 4.20 15.68 -3.60
N HIS A 450 4.34 15.05 -2.43
CA HIS A 450 3.46 15.28 -1.28
C HIS A 450 3.69 16.62 -0.56
N ALA A 451 4.92 17.14 -0.60
CA ALA A 451 5.27 18.45 -0.08
C ALA A 451 4.88 19.59 -1.04
N SER A 452 4.46 19.27 -2.27
CA SER A 452 4.07 20.25 -3.27
C SER A 452 2.78 20.97 -2.88
N ASP A 453 2.78 22.29 -3.05
CA ASP A 453 1.60 23.13 -2.80
C ASP A 453 0.51 22.99 -3.87
N VAL A 454 0.83 22.39 -5.02
CA VAL A 454 -0.09 22.26 -6.17
C VAL A 454 -0.51 20.83 -6.48
N LEU A 455 0.12 19.82 -5.86
CA LEU A 455 -0.23 18.42 -6.08
C LEU A 455 -1.05 17.88 -4.90
N ALA A 456 -2.10 17.13 -5.22
CA ALA A 456 -2.91 16.35 -4.30
C ALA A 456 -2.93 14.89 -4.76
N ASP A 457 -3.19 13.98 -3.82
CA ASP A 457 -3.24 12.52 -4.04
C ASP A 457 -2.10 12.00 -4.93
N ALA A 458 -0.88 12.43 -4.61
CA ALA A 458 0.32 12.06 -5.34
C ALA A 458 0.66 10.58 -5.11
N ASP A 459 1.11 9.89 -6.15
CA ASP A 459 1.58 8.50 -6.05
C ASP A 459 2.74 8.26 -7.02
N VAL A 460 3.63 7.34 -6.66
CA VAL A 460 4.76 6.89 -7.46
C VAL A 460 4.65 5.38 -7.62
N ILE A 461 4.22 4.94 -8.79
CA ILE A 461 3.97 3.53 -9.10
C ILE A 461 5.15 2.99 -9.88
N VAL A 462 5.77 1.92 -9.38
CA VAL A 462 6.85 1.21 -10.05
C VAL A 462 6.29 -0.09 -10.61
N SER A 463 6.38 -0.29 -11.92
CA SER A 463 5.94 -1.51 -12.58
C SER A 463 7.02 -2.05 -13.51
N ARG A 464 6.93 -3.33 -13.87
CA ARG A 464 7.80 -3.92 -14.90
C ARG A 464 7.42 -3.36 -16.27
N ASP A 465 8.41 -3.02 -17.09
CA ASP A 465 8.16 -2.73 -18.51
C ASP A 465 8.20 -4.03 -19.34
N LEU A 466 7.52 -4.01 -20.49
CA LEU A 466 7.26 -5.19 -21.32
C LEU A 466 8.58 -5.79 -21.84
N ASP A 467 9.50 -4.94 -22.30
CA ASP A 467 10.75 -5.38 -22.93
C ASP A 467 11.85 -5.65 -21.90
N SER A 468 12.23 -4.61 -21.15
CA SER A 468 13.28 -4.65 -20.12
C SER A 468 13.09 -3.50 -19.15
N GLY A 469 13.67 -3.58 -17.95
CA GLY A 469 13.66 -2.51 -16.96
C GLY A 469 12.30 -2.23 -16.31
N LEU A 470 12.23 -1.05 -15.70
CA LEU A 470 11.10 -0.55 -14.94
C LEU A 470 10.43 0.61 -15.66
N ARG A 471 9.13 0.70 -15.45
CA ARG A 471 8.33 1.88 -15.70
C ARG A 471 8.00 2.53 -14.37
N VAL A 472 8.33 3.81 -14.24
CA VAL A 472 7.92 4.63 -13.09
C VAL A 472 6.81 5.55 -13.56
N THR A 473 5.64 5.41 -12.94
CA THR A 473 4.46 6.23 -13.23
C THR A 473 4.20 7.14 -12.05
N MET A 474 4.31 8.45 -12.26
CA MET A 474 3.96 9.46 -11.26
C MET A 474 2.54 9.92 -11.53
N ARG A 475 1.67 9.74 -10.55
CA ARG A 475 0.26 10.14 -10.62
C ARG A 475 0.02 11.26 -9.63
N ALA A 476 -0.75 12.27 -10.02
CA ALA A 476 -1.21 13.32 -9.11
C ALA A 476 -2.46 14.02 -9.64
N GLU A 477 -3.16 14.68 -8.73
CA GLU A 477 -4.27 15.60 -9.03
C GLU A 477 -3.85 17.05 -8.76
N ASP A 478 -4.43 17.99 -9.50
CA ASP A 478 -4.33 19.41 -9.15
C ASP A 478 -4.99 19.69 -7.79
N ARG A 479 -4.21 20.15 -6.82
CA ARG A 479 -4.71 20.52 -5.48
C ARG A 479 -5.53 21.81 -5.49
N GLY A 480 -5.42 22.62 -6.54
CA GLY A 480 -5.84 24.02 -6.55
C GLY A 480 -4.69 24.91 -6.09
N ASN A 481 -4.46 25.99 -6.82
CA ASN A 481 -3.28 26.85 -6.68
C ASN A 481 -3.58 28.19 -6.00
N GLN A 482 -4.77 28.36 -5.43
CA GLN A 482 -5.19 29.57 -4.73
C GLN A 482 -5.47 29.24 -3.27
N THR A 483 -4.89 29.99 -2.33
CA THR A 483 -5.19 29.82 -0.91
C THR A 483 -5.45 31.14 -0.20
N ILE A 484 -6.37 31.09 0.76
CA ILE A 484 -6.60 32.12 1.75
C ILE A 484 -6.21 31.52 3.10
N LYS A 485 -5.17 32.05 3.73
CA LYS A 485 -4.69 31.61 5.04
C LYS A 485 -5.08 32.64 6.08
N ILE A 486 -5.66 32.19 7.18
CA ILE A 486 -6.08 33.04 8.30
C ILE A 486 -5.26 32.63 9.51
N GLY A 487 -4.57 33.61 10.10
CA GLY A 487 -3.70 33.42 11.26
C GLY A 487 -4.07 34.33 12.41
N ALA A 488 -3.82 33.87 13.63
CA ALA A 488 -3.86 34.72 14.81
C ALA A 488 -2.68 34.39 15.73
N ARG A 489 -2.18 35.40 16.42
CA ARG A 489 -1.10 35.27 17.41
C ARG A 489 -1.41 36.15 18.61
N ILE A 490 -1.15 35.64 19.80
CA ILE A 490 -1.30 36.40 21.05
C ILE A 490 0.05 36.33 21.77
N ASP A 491 0.65 37.49 22.06
CA ASP A 491 1.84 37.57 22.91
C ASP A 491 1.84 38.84 23.79
N ASN A 492 2.68 38.87 24.81
CA ASN A 492 2.70 39.94 25.81
C ASN A 492 3.28 41.27 25.27
N GLU A 493 3.97 41.26 24.13
CA GLU A 493 4.65 42.43 23.58
C GLU A 493 3.79 43.17 22.54
N ARG A 494 3.05 42.41 21.74
CA ARG A 494 2.28 42.83 20.56
C ARG A 494 0.78 42.54 20.68
N TYR A 495 0.36 41.97 21.81
CA TYR A 495 -1.02 41.59 22.11
C TYR A 495 -1.61 40.70 21.02
N THR A 496 -2.91 40.84 20.74
CA THR A 496 -3.60 40.08 19.69
C THR A 496 -3.22 40.60 18.31
N GLN A 497 -2.77 39.69 17.46
CA GLN A 497 -2.48 39.92 16.06
C GLN A 497 -3.36 39.01 15.20
N GLY A 498 -4.02 39.58 14.21
CA GLY A 498 -4.73 38.86 13.16
C GLY A 498 -4.04 39.03 11.83
N GLY A 499 -4.05 37.99 11.00
CA GLY A 499 -3.45 38.04 9.68
C GLY A 499 -4.27 37.27 8.65
N VAL A 500 -4.27 37.78 7.41
CA VAL A 500 -4.80 37.10 6.24
C VAL A 500 -3.73 37.13 5.15
N ASP A 501 -3.42 35.96 4.60
CA ASP A 501 -2.55 35.80 3.44
C ASP A 501 -3.38 35.29 2.26
N LEU A 502 -3.34 36.01 1.14
CA LEU A 502 -3.86 35.59 -0.15
C LEU A 502 -2.69 35.11 -1.00
N VAL A 503 -2.73 33.86 -1.43
CA VAL A 503 -1.58 33.25 -2.11
C VAL A 503 -2.04 32.60 -3.40
N GLN A 504 -1.32 32.89 -4.48
CA GLN A 504 -1.40 32.23 -5.77
C GLN A 504 -0.09 31.46 -6.00
N GLU A 505 -0.19 30.14 -6.04
CA GLU A 505 0.91 29.22 -6.31
C GLU A 505 1.07 28.98 -7.81
N ASN A 506 2.29 28.64 -8.19
CA ASN A 506 2.65 28.12 -9.52
C ASN A 506 2.07 28.94 -10.70
N VAL A 507 2.24 30.27 -10.63
CA VAL A 507 1.75 31.20 -11.64
C VAL A 507 2.37 30.84 -13.01
N PHE A 508 1.52 30.69 -14.03
CA PHE A 508 1.91 30.24 -15.37
C PHE A 508 2.66 28.89 -15.42
N SER A 509 2.50 28.04 -14.41
CA SER A 509 3.24 26.77 -14.25
C SER A 509 4.76 26.92 -14.23
N SER A 510 5.23 28.06 -13.73
CA SER A 510 6.66 28.38 -13.62
C SER A 510 7.27 28.03 -12.25
N GLY A 511 6.44 27.60 -11.29
CA GLY A 511 6.82 27.52 -9.87
C GLY A 511 6.87 28.89 -9.17
N ILE A 512 6.61 30.00 -9.89
CA ILE A 512 6.50 31.33 -9.28
C ILE A 512 5.29 31.37 -8.35
N ARG A 513 5.49 31.97 -7.19
CA ARG A 513 4.50 32.18 -6.18
C ARG A 513 4.27 33.67 -5.97
N ILE A 514 3.01 34.09 -5.90
CA ILE A 514 2.62 35.47 -5.58
C ILE A 514 1.80 35.44 -4.30
N ALA A 515 2.16 36.26 -3.32
CA ALA A 515 1.44 36.37 -2.06
C ALA A 515 1.16 37.84 -1.72
N VAL A 516 -0.05 38.11 -1.23
CA VAL A 516 -0.45 39.37 -0.62
C VAL A 516 -0.84 39.09 0.82
N ARG A 517 -0.24 39.82 1.75
CA ARG A 517 -0.36 39.58 3.18
C ARG A 517 -0.76 40.85 3.90
N GLY A 518 -1.82 40.75 4.69
CA GLY A 518 -2.27 41.76 5.62
C GLY A 518 -2.18 41.25 7.05
N VAL A 519 -1.50 41.98 7.92
CA VAL A 519 -1.46 41.71 9.37
C VAL A 519 -1.87 42.97 10.10
N ILE A 520 -2.72 42.83 11.11
CA ILE A 520 -3.16 43.91 11.97
C ILE A 520 -3.07 43.50 13.43
N SER A 521 -2.67 44.44 14.29
CA SER A 521 -2.62 44.32 15.74
C SER A 521 -2.74 45.72 16.35
N GLU A 522 -2.83 45.82 17.67
CA GLU A 522 -2.91 47.11 18.36
C GLU A 522 -1.70 48.04 18.11
N ARG A 523 -0.52 47.45 17.86
CA ARG A 523 0.74 48.20 17.74
C ARG A 523 1.34 48.18 16.36
N ILE A 524 0.95 47.24 15.51
CA ILE A 524 1.59 47.00 14.22
C ILE A 524 0.52 46.67 13.20
N GLY A 525 0.63 47.26 12.01
CA GLY A 525 0.02 46.68 10.82
C GLY A 525 1.03 46.61 9.68
N LEU A 526 0.87 45.58 8.87
CA LEU A 526 1.76 45.25 7.76
C LEU A 526 0.91 44.86 6.57
N LEU A 527 1.15 45.53 5.45
CA LEU A 527 0.66 45.08 4.14
C LEU A 527 1.89 44.79 3.29
N SER A 528 2.00 43.57 2.77
CA SER A 528 3.12 43.17 1.92
C SER A 528 2.65 42.37 0.71
N ALA A 529 3.30 42.61 -0.43
CA ALA A 529 3.19 41.78 -1.63
C ALA A 529 4.56 41.15 -1.91
N SER A 530 4.58 39.86 -2.21
CA SER A 530 5.81 39.15 -2.55
C SER A 530 5.65 38.29 -3.78
N LEU A 531 6.73 38.23 -4.56
CA LEU A 531 6.97 37.27 -5.62
C LEU A 531 8.12 36.37 -5.20
N GLU A 532 7.87 35.08 -5.12
CA GLU A 532 8.82 34.08 -4.62
C GLU A 532 9.07 33.02 -5.69
N LEU A 533 10.33 32.64 -5.85
CA LEU A 533 10.80 31.58 -6.74
C LEU A 533 11.52 30.55 -5.86
N PRO A 534 10.86 29.43 -5.52
CA PRO A 534 11.41 28.42 -4.62
C PRO A 534 12.63 27.69 -5.19
N ARG A 535 12.79 27.68 -6.51
CA ARG A 535 13.95 27.11 -7.21
C ARG A 535 14.28 27.93 -8.44
N ILE A 536 15.55 28.20 -8.68
CA ILE A 536 16.06 28.80 -9.91
C ILE A 536 16.71 27.70 -10.75
N ALA A 537 16.22 27.49 -11.98
CA ALA A 537 16.77 26.55 -12.95
C ALA A 537 17.02 25.13 -12.39
N GLY A 538 16.13 24.62 -11.54
CA GLY A 538 16.24 23.29 -10.93
C GLY A 538 17.27 23.18 -9.78
N THR A 539 17.90 24.28 -9.38
CA THR A 539 18.83 24.32 -8.25
C THR A 539 18.10 24.56 -6.91
N LEU A 540 18.83 24.44 -5.79
CA LEU A 540 18.34 24.78 -4.45
C LEU A 540 18.35 26.30 -4.16
N TRP A 541 18.79 27.13 -5.10
CA TRP A 541 18.76 28.58 -4.94
C TRP A 541 17.32 29.09 -5.02
N THR A 542 16.92 29.83 -3.99
CA THR A 542 15.63 30.53 -3.90
C THR A 542 15.82 32.02 -4.12
N THR A 543 14.86 32.70 -4.75
CA THR A 543 14.83 34.18 -4.75
C THR A 543 13.45 34.68 -4.36
N SER A 544 13.40 35.84 -3.71
CA SER A 544 12.15 36.49 -3.31
C SER A 544 12.26 37.99 -3.46
N LEU A 545 11.29 38.60 -4.12
CA LEU A 545 11.09 40.05 -4.16
C LEU A 545 9.89 40.38 -3.27
N ARG A 546 10.06 41.28 -2.31
CA ARG A 546 8.99 41.69 -1.39
C ARG A 546 8.90 43.20 -1.29
N GLY A 547 7.74 43.74 -1.64
CA GLY A 547 7.35 45.11 -1.30
C GLY A 547 6.47 45.09 -0.06
N TYR A 548 6.68 46.04 0.87
CA TYR A 548 5.84 46.13 2.06
C TYR A 548 5.66 47.58 2.53
N THR A 549 4.55 47.83 3.19
CA THR A 549 4.31 49.02 3.99
C THR A 549 3.90 48.58 5.40
N SER A 550 4.37 49.29 6.42
CA SER A 550 4.04 48.98 7.80
C SER A 550 3.83 50.23 8.63
N PHE A 551 2.88 50.19 9.53
CA PHE A 551 2.76 51.17 10.60
C PHE A 551 3.15 50.51 11.93
N ARG A 552 3.79 51.29 12.80
CA ARG A 552 4.16 50.85 14.16
C ARG A 552 3.86 51.96 15.16
N LYS A 553 3.18 51.61 16.24
CA LYS A 553 2.98 52.46 17.41
C LYS A 553 4.06 52.10 18.44
N VAL A 554 5.02 53.01 18.63
CA VAL A 554 6.15 52.83 19.55
C VAL A 554 5.90 53.69 20.79
N TRP A 555 6.12 53.14 21.98
CA TRP A 555 6.14 53.95 23.21
C TRP A 555 7.45 54.71 23.27
N GLY A 556 7.38 56.04 23.31
CA GLY A 556 8.51 56.86 23.71
C GLY A 556 8.61 56.82 25.23
N TYR A 557 9.70 56.26 25.77
CA TYR A 557 10.03 56.46 27.18
C TYR A 557 10.53 57.89 27.32
N THR A 558 9.69 58.77 27.83
CA THR A 558 10.13 60.08 28.32
C THR A 558 10.57 59.88 29.76
N ASN A 559 11.85 60.10 30.05
CA ASN A 559 12.28 60.37 31.43
C ASN A 559 11.57 61.66 31.85
N ALA A 560 10.46 61.54 32.58
CA ALA A 560 9.93 62.67 33.31
C ALA A 560 10.93 62.99 34.44
N PRO A 561 11.40 64.25 34.56
CA PRO A 561 12.34 64.66 35.59
C PRO A 561 11.78 64.50 37.01
#